data_AF-A0A937B0P3-F1
#
_entry.id   AF-A0A937B0P3-F1
#
_cell.length_a   1.000
_cell.length_b   1.000
_cell.length_c   1.000
_cell.angle_alpha   90.00
_cell.angle_beta   90.00
_cell.angle_gamma   90.00
#
_symmetry.space_group_name_H-M   'P 1'
#
loop_
_entity.id
_entity.type
_entity.pdbx_description
1 polymer ?
#
loop_
_entity_poly.entity_id
_entity_poly.type
_entity_poly.pdbx_seq_one_letter_code
_entity_poly.pdbx_strand_id
1 'polypeptide(L)'
;MENTYYTLQTLYRIVREEPHPEHYLCTPREMILHSTFGWDTIHKHLQALAQQGLVMLQQLDTPHCYITTRGIETVKSSLVDQDNSETIGLLVKKEAV
;
A
#
# COMPACT_ATOMS: atom_id res chain seq x y z
N MET A 1 -7.14 -0.01 -15.30
CA MET A 1 -6.44 1.04 -14.52
C MET A 1 -6.55 0.83 -13.00
N GLU A 2 -7.41 -0.07 -12.51
CA GLU A 2 -7.62 -0.28 -11.06
C GLU A 2 -6.58 -1.18 -10.37
N ASN A 3 -5.94 -2.11 -11.09
CA ASN A 3 -5.03 -3.08 -10.46
C ASN A 3 -3.72 -2.47 -9.94
N THR A 4 -3.28 -1.35 -10.51
CA THR A 4 -2.03 -0.66 -10.10
C THR A 4 -2.16 -0.06 -8.70
N TYR A 5 -3.29 0.59 -8.39
CA TYR A 5 -3.54 1.17 -7.07
C TYR A 5 -3.76 0.10 -6.00
N TYR A 6 -4.24 -1.09 -6.39
CA TYR A 6 -4.31 -2.23 -5.47
C TYR A 6 -2.91 -2.66 -4.99
N THR A 7 -1.90 -2.60 -5.87
CA THR A 7 -0.50 -2.85 -5.47
C THR A 7 0.01 -1.77 -4.52
N LEU A 8 -0.36 -0.51 -4.73
CA LEU A 8 -0.01 0.59 -3.81
C LEU A 8 -0.67 0.40 -2.43
N GLN A 9 -1.96 0.05 -2.39
CA GLN A 9 -2.68 -0.27 -1.15
C GLN A 9 -2.07 -1.47 -0.43
N THR A 10 -1.66 -2.50 -1.19
CA THR A 10 -0.98 -3.67 -0.63
C THR A 10 0.33 -3.26 0.05
N LEU A 11 1.16 -2.47 -0.64
CA LEU A 11 2.41 -1.96 -0.09
C LEU A 11 2.15 -1.14 1.19
N TYR A 12 1.19 -0.21 1.15
CA TYR A 12 0.80 0.56 2.33
C TYR A 12 0.34 -0.35 3.48
N ARG A 13 -0.44 -1.40 3.20
CA ARG A 13 -0.91 -2.35 4.22
C ARG A 13 0.24 -3.10 4.89
N ILE A 14 1.30 -3.43 4.15
CA ILE A 14 2.50 -4.10 4.69
C ILE A 14 3.22 -3.14 5.66
N VAL A 15 3.38 -1.87 5.27
CA VAL A 15 4.23 -0.93 6.01
C VAL A 15 3.49 -0.06 7.03
N ARG A 16 2.16 -0.04 7.05
CA ARG A 16 1.37 0.87 7.92
C ARG A 16 1.59 0.65 9.42
N GLU A 17 2.03 -0.54 9.81
CA GLU A 17 2.29 -0.90 11.22
C GLU A 17 3.72 -0.55 11.63
N GLU A 18 4.57 -0.16 10.67
CA GLU A 18 5.95 0.25 10.91
C GLU A 18 6.01 1.71 11.39
N PRO A 19 6.94 2.05 12.30
CA PRO A 19 7.10 3.42 12.80
C PRO A 19 7.54 4.40 11.70
N HIS A 20 8.22 3.91 10.66
CA HIS A 20 8.70 4.71 9.52
C HIS A 20 8.40 3.99 8.19
N PRO A 21 7.16 4.04 7.69
CA PRO A 21 6.73 3.31 6.49
C PRO A 21 7.50 3.71 5.22
N GLU A 22 7.97 4.95 5.16
CA GLU A 22 8.74 5.49 4.03
C GLU A 22 10.18 4.96 3.94
N HIS A 23 10.70 4.39 5.02
CA HIS A 23 12.04 3.79 5.07
C HIS A 23 12.00 2.26 4.98
N TYR A 24 10.81 1.67 4.93
CA TYR A 24 10.67 0.23 4.87
C TYR A 24 10.94 -0.29 3.46
N LEU A 25 12.03 -1.06 3.31
CA LEU A 25 12.40 -1.72 2.07
C LEU A 25 11.61 -3.02 1.93
N CYS A 26 10.49 -2.95 1.23
CA CYS A 26 9.66 -4.11 0.94
C CYS A 26 10.32 -4.96 -0.15
N THR A 27 10.43 -6.26 0.11
CA THR A 27 10.98 -7.21 -0.86
C THR A 27 9.91 -7.70 -1.85
N PRO A 28 10.31 -8.28 -2.99
CA PRO A 28 9.40 -8.92 -3.93
C PRO A 28 8.59 -10.03 -3.26
N ARG A 29 9.24 -10.76 -2.35
CA ARG A 29 8.64 -11.87 -1.63
C ARG A 29 7.48 -11.40 -0.77
N GLU A 30 7.66 -10.33 0.01
CA GLU A 30 6.58 -9.76 0.82
C GLU A 30 5.43 -9.26 -0.05
N MET A 31 5.74 -8.55 -1.14
CA MET A 31 4.71 -8.10 -2.08
C MET A 31 3.87 -9.26 -2.64
N ILE A 32 4.50 -10.38 -3.01
CA ILE A 32 3.81 -11.57 -3.50
C ILE A 32 2.99 -12.23 -2.39
N LEU A 33 3.48 -12.28 -1.15
CA LEU A 33 2.77 -12.88 -0.03
C LEU A 33 1.48 -12.13 0.35
N HIS A 34 1.47 -10.81 0.15
CA HIS A 34 0.34 -9.96 0.51
C HIS A 34 -0.55 -9.58 -0.69
N SER A 35 -0.20 -10.01 -1.92
CA SER A 35 -0.94 -9.72 -3.14
C SER A 35 -1.46 -11.00 -3.80
N THR A 36 -2.53 -10.88 -4.58
CA THR A 36 -3.05 -11.97 -5.42
C THR A 36 -2.35 -12.04 -6.78
N PHE A 37 -1.47 -11.08 -7.07
CA PHE A 37 -0.74 -10.98 -8.33
C PHE A 37 0.64 -11.66 -8.26
N GLY A 38 1.10 -12.18 -9.39
CA GLY A 38 2.49 -12.64 -9.53
C GLY A 38 3.49 -11.47 -9.61
N TRP A 39 4.77 -11.75 -9.37
CA TRP A 39 5.84 -10.74 -9.36
C TRP A 39 5.90 -9.90 -10.63
N ASP A 40 5.78 -10.49 -11.82
CA ASP A 40 5.86 -9.75 -13.09
C ASP A 40 4.82 -8.62 -13.17
N THR A 41 3.57 -8.93 -12.77
CA THR A 41 2.47 -7.97 -12.70
C THR A 41 2.70 -6.91 -11.64
N ILE A 42 3.12 -7.33 -10.43
CA ILE A 42 3.45 -6.42 -9.33
C ILE A 42 4.55 -5.45 -9.77
N HIS A 43 5.60 -5.95 -10.41
CA HIS A 43 6.73 -5.15 -10.86
C HIS A 43 6.31 -4.13 -11.90
N LYS A 44 5.46 -4.51 -12.88
CA LYS A 44 4.85 -3.56 -13.83
C LYS A 44 4.04 -2.47 -13.13
N HIS A 45 3.25 -2.84 -12.12
CA HIS A 45 2.49 -1.86 -11.34
C HIS A 45 3.41 -0.93 -10.56
N LEU A 46 4.43 -1.46 -9.89
CA LEU A 46 5.41 -0.67 -9.15
C LEU A 46 6.17 0.30 -10.07
N GLN A 47 6.52 -0.12 -11.29
CA GLN A 47 7.13 0.77 -12.28
C GLN A 47 6.20 1.92 -12.67
N ALA A 48 4.91 1.65 -12.90
CA ALA A 48 3.92 2.69 -13.18
C ALA A 48 3.73 3.65 -11.98
N LEU A 49 3.66 3.12 -10.76
CA LEU A 49 3.58 3.92 -9.53
C LEU A 49 4.85 4.74 -9.30
N ALA A 50 6.01 4.23 -9.70
CA ALA A 50 7.28 4.94 -9.59
C ALA A 50 7.37 6.10 -10.58
N GLN A 51 6.87 5.93 -11.81
CA GLN A 51 6.71 7.04 -12.77
C GLN A 51 5.80 8.14 -12.23
N GLN A 52 4.81 7.76 -11.41
CA GLN A 52 3.95 8.70 -10.72
C GLN A 52 4.55 9.27 -9.44
N GLY A 53 5.73 8.82 -8.99
CA GLY A 53 6.35 9.26 -7.74
C GLY A 53 5.58 8.86 -6.47
N LEU A 54 4.84 7.74 -6.52
CA LEU A 54 4.10 7.20 -5.38
C LEU A 54 4.90 6.13 -4.63
N VAL A 55 5.75 5.40 -5.36
CA VAL A 55 6.69 4.42 -4.80
C VAL A 55 8.07 4.69 -5.38
N MET A 56 9.09 4.17 -4.73
CA MET A 56 10.46 4.12 -5.25
C MET A 56 10.90 2.68 -5.38
N LEU A 57 11.56 2.38 -6.50
CA LEU A 57 12.21 1.10 -6.75
C LEU A 57 13.70 1.28 -6.53
N GLN A 58 14.29 0.42 -5.69
CA GLN A 58 15.71 0.45 -5.41
C GLN A 58 16.32 -0.93 -5.71
N GLN A 59 17.26 -0.94 -6.63
CA GLN A 59 18.05 -2.14 -6.95
C GLN A 59 19.27 -2.17 -6.02
N LEU A 60 19.23 -3.04 -5.02
CA LEU A 60 20.39 -3.42 -4.21
C LEU A 60 20.88 -4.79 -4.75
N ASP A 61 21.14 -5.76 -3.88
CA ASP A 61 21.34 -7.16 -4.30
C ASP A 61 20.07 -7.82 -4.85
N THR A 62 18.90 -7.39 -4.35
CA THR A 62 17.58 -7.79 -4.83
C THR A 62 16.72 -6.53 -5.08
N PRO A 63 15.70 -6.60 -5.96
CA PRO A 63 14.85 -5.44 -6.23
C PRO A 63 13.97 -5.17 -5.01
N HIS A 64 14.14 -4.01 -4.38
CA HIS A 64 13.32 -3.57 -3.26
C HIS A 64 12.42 -2.42 -3.69
N CYS A 65 11.31 -2.23 -2.98
CA CYS A 65 10.45 -1.07 -3.15
C CYS A 65 10.09 -0.47 -1.80
N TYR A 66 9.92 0.85 -1.76
CA TYR A 66 9.39 1.55 -0.60
C TYR A 66 8.34 2.56 -1.03
N ILE A 67 7.37 2.80 -0.16
CA ILE A 67 6.33 3.78 -0.42
C ILE A 67 6.86 5.18 -0.12
N THR A 68 6.53 6.15 -0.96
CA THR A 68 6.87 7.56 -0.67
C THR A 68 5.79 8.19 0.21
N THR A 69 6.09 9.32 0.86
CA THR A 69 5.10 10.11 1.58
C THR A 69 3.88 10.42 0.70
N ARG A 70 4.11 10.79 -0.56
CA ARG A 70 3.03 11.06 -1.52
C ARG A 70 2.20 9.83 -1.86
N GLY A 71 2.82 8.65 -1.91
CA GLY A 71 2.14 7.37 -2.04
C GLY A 71 1.22 7.08 -0.86
N ILE A 72 1.71 7.31 0.37
CA ILE A 72 0.93 7.16 1.60
C ILE A 72 -0.28 8.10 1.59
N GLU A 73 -0.07 9.39 1.28
CA GLU A 73 -1.15 10.38 1.20
C GLU A 73 -2.19 9.99 0.16
N THR A 74 -1.76 9.52 -1.01
CA THR A 74 -2.67 9.07 -2.09
C THR A 74 -3.54 7.92 -1.62
N VAL A 75 -2.96 6.89 -0.98
CA VAL A 75 -3.73 5.76 -0.44
C VAL A 75 -4.70 6.24 0.65
N LYS A 76 -4.25 7.09 1.56
CA LYS A 76 -5.10 7.64 2.62
C LYS A 76 -6.27 8.43 2.04
N SER A 77 -6.04 9.31 1.07
CA SER A 77 -7.11 10.05 0.40
C SER A 77 -8.10 9.13 -0.32
N SER A 78 -7.63 8.05 -0.95
CA SER A 78 -8.52 7.06 -1.57
C SER A 78 -9.29 6.19 -0.57
N LEU A 79 -8.74 5.96 0.63
CA LEU A 79 -9.43 5.26 1.72
C LEU A 79 -10.47 6.17 2.40
N VAL A 80 -10.22 7.47 2.50
CA VAL A 80 -11.18 8.43 3.08
C VAL A 80 -12.45 8.56 2.21
N ASP A 81 -12.35 8.35 0.90
CA ASP A 81 -13.52 8.27 0.01
C ASP A 81 -14.37 6.99 0.25
N GLN A 82 -13.76 5.93 0.81
CA GLN A 82 -14.43 4.69 1.23
C GLN A 82 -14.91 4.75 2.70
N ASP A 83 -14.27 5.56 3.54
CA ASP A 83 -14.54 5.67 4.99
C ASP A 83 -15.80 6.50 5.32
N ASN A 84 -16.38 7.22 4.35
CA ASN A 84 -17.73 7.77 4.51
C ASN A 84 -18.83 6.68 4.38
N SER A 85 -18.46 5.41 4.17
CA SER A 85 -19.36 4.25 4.25
C SER A 85 -19.00 3.23 5.35
N GLU A 86 -17.82 3.28 5.98
CA GLU A 86 -17.43 2.34 7.05
C GLU A 86 -17.45 2.95 8.47
N THR A 87 -17.79 4.23 8.62
CA THR A 87 -18.06 4.84 9.94
C THR A 87 -19.36 4.35 10.62
N ILE A 88 -20.17 3.49 9.98
CA ILE A 88 -21.38 2.87 10.59
C ILE A 88 -21.09 1.45 11.15
N GLY A 89 -19.83 1.03 11.23
CA GLY A 89 -19.47 -0.31 11.77
C GLY A 89 -19.03 -0.35 13.24
N LEU A 90 -18.49 0.74 13.78
CA LEU A 90 -17.76 0.71 15.07
C LEU A 90 -18.33 1.68 16.13
N LEU A 91 -19.63 1.99 16.06
CA LEU A 91 -20.33 2.77 17.09
C LEU A 91 -21.60 2.09 17.63
N VAL A 92 -21.73 0.75 17.51
CA VAL A 92 -22.69 -0.02 18.29
C VAL A 92 -21.97 -1.16 18.98
N LYS A 93 -21.44 -0.91 20.19
CA LYS A 93 -21.12 -1.90 21.24
C LYS A 93 -20.29 -1.27 22.37
N LYS A 94 -20.77 -0.15 22.92
CA LYS A 94 -20.52 0.25 24.31
C LYS A 94 -21.68 1.17 24.69
N GLU A 95 -22.50 0.98 25.71
CA GLU A 95 -22.61 0.02 26.80
C GLU A 95 -24.10 0.02 27.17
N ALA A 96 -24.69 -1.16 27.31
CA ALA A 96 -25.93 -1.35 28.05
C ALA A 96 -25.53 -2.04 29.36
N VAL A 97 -25.52 -1.27 30.45
CA VAL A 97 -25.74 -1.73 31.83
C VAL A 97 -26.12 -0.54 32.69
#